data_AF-A0A3B0Y4Z3-F1
#
_entry.id   AF-A0A3B0Y4Z3-F1
#
_cell.length_a   1.000
_cell.length_b   1.000
_cell.length_c   1.000
_cell.angle_alpha   90.00
_cell.angle_beta   90.00
_cell.angle_gamma   90.00
#
_symmetry.space_group_name_H-M   'P 1'
#
loop_
_entity.id
_entity.type
_entity.pdbx_description
1 polymer ?
#
loop_
_entity_poly.entity_id
_entity_poly.type
_entity_poly.pdbx_seq_one_letter_code
_entity_poly.pdbx_strand_id
1 'polypeptide(L)'
;MQKRTYVIGRHGHIQLFDKTTSARHAELMVMGSQMYLTDLDSTNGTYVMEMGKRKRFKEGYVSLDQTLSFGRHICTVRELVARAAMATVNLQA
;
A
#
# COMPACT_ATOMS: atom_id res chain seq x y z
N MET A 1 19.26 -10.11 3.07
CA MET A 1 18.28 -9.08 3.49
C MET A 1 16.92 -9.73 3.62
N GLN A 2 16.18 -9.51 4.71
CA GLN A 2 14.83 -10.10 4.84
C GLN A 2 13.85 -9.33 3.95
N LYS A 3 13.15 -10.08 3.10
CA LYS A 3 12.06 -9.61 2.27
C LYS A 3 10.75 -9.84 3.01
N ARG A 4 9.92 -8.81 3.17
CA ARG A 4 8.59 -8.94 3.77
C ARG A 4 7.53 -8.39 2.81
N THR A 5 6.38 -9.04 2.82
CA THR A 5 5.28 -8.72 1.91
C THR A 5 4.02 -8.46 2.73
N TYR A 6 3.36 -7.35 2.46
CA TYR A 6 2.15 -6.93 3.13
C TYR A 6 1.03 -6.67 2.13
N VAL A 7 -0.03 -7.47 2.20
CA VAL A 7 -1.31 -7.14 1.55
C VAL A 7 -1.92 -5.91 2.20
N ILE A 8 -2.25 -4.92 1.38
CA ILE A 8 -2.99 -3.70 1.71
C ILE A 8 -4.44 -3.88 1.26
N GLY A 9 -5.40 -3.51 2.11
CA GLY A 9 -6.81 -3.52 1.73
C GLY A 9 -7.75 -3.45 2.93
N ARG A 10 -9.06 -3.58 2.71
CA ARG A 10 -10.03 -3.59 3.83
C ARG A 10 -9.86 -4.77 4.79
N HIS A 11 -9.23 -5.86 4.33
CA HIS A 11 -8.99 -7.08 5.10
C HIS A 11 -7.53 -7.56 4.92
N GLY A 12 -6.60 -6.64 4.65
CA GLY A 12 -5.17 -6.94 4.52
C GLY A 12 -4.40 -6.78 5.83
N HIS A 13 -3.11 -7.12 5.82
CA HIS A 13 -2.18 -6.83 6.93
C HIS A 13 -2.12 -5.33 7.22
N ILE A 14 -2.14 -4.50 6.17
CA ILE A 14 -2.28 -3.06 6.27
C ILE A 14 -3.73 -2.71 5.94
N GLN A 15 -4.52 -2.42 6.99
CA GLN A 15 -5.94 -2.19 6.83
C GLN A 15 -6.23 -0.74 6.41
N LEU A 16 -7.00 -0.57 5.32
CA LEU A 16 -7.52 0.72 4.88
C LEU A 16 -9.04 0.74 5.01
N PHE A 17 -9.57 1.60 5.89
CA PHE A 17 -11.00 1.70 6.20
C PHE A 17 -11.75 2.58 5.19
N ASP A 18 -11.70 2.23 3.92
CA ASP A 18 -12.45 2.90 2.86
C ASP A 18 -13.23 1.87 2.03
N LYS A 19 -14.55 2.09 1.87
CA LYS A 19 -15.46 1.19 1.13
C LYS A 19 -15.08 0.95 -0.33
N THR A 20 -14.32 1.87 -0.93
CA THR A 20 -13.84 1.78 -2.31
C THR A 20 -12.50 1.03 -2.42
N THR A 21 -11.90 0.66 -1.29
CA THR A 21 -10.73 -0.21 -1.27
C THR A 21 -11.19 -1.67 -1.34
N SER A 22 -10.66 -2.47 -2.27
CA SER A 22 -10.87 -3.92 -2.27
C SER A 22 -10.35 -4.61 -0.99
N ALA A 23 -10.85 -5.81 -0.70
CA ALA A 23 -10.43 -6.59 0.47
C ALA A 23 -8.92 -6.86 0.47
N ARG A 24 -8.41 -7.31 -0.67
CA ARG A 24 -7.00 -7.39 -1.05
C ARG A 24 -6.81 -6.46 -2.24
N HIS A 25 -6.25 -5.29 -2.00
CA HIS A 25 -6.21 -4.21 -3.00
C HIS A 25 -4.86 -4.14 -3.70
N ALA A 26 -3.80 -4.11 -2.90
CA ALA A 26 -2.44 -4.04 -3.37
C ALA A 26 -1.52 -4.85 -2.46
N GLU A 27 -0.32 -5.08 -2.92
CA GLU A 27 0.75 -5.72 -2.17
C GLU A 27 1.94 -4.76 -2.09
N LEU A 28 2.47 -4.58 -0.88
CA LEU A 28 3.69 -3.83 -0.62
C LEU A 28 4.80 -4.79 -0.18
N MET A 29 5.84 -4.86 -0.99
CA MET A 29 7.03 -5.65 -0.76
C MET A 29 8.15 -4.76 -0.27
N VAL A 30 8.66 -5.02 0.94
CA VAL A 30 9.73 -4.25 1.59
C VAL A 30 11.01 -5.08 1.63
N MET A 31 12.09 -4.54 1.08
CA MET A 31 13.39 -5.18 0.89
C MET A 31 14.50 -4.23 1.36
N GLY A 32 14.75 -4.17 2.66
CA GLY A 32 15.65 -3.16 3.22
C GLY A 32 15.09 -1.75 3.02
N SER A 33 15.81 -0.91 2.26
CA SER A 33 15.36 0.45 1.90
C SER A 33 14.50 0.52 0.63
N GLN A 34 14.42 -0.58 -0.14
CA GLN A 34 13.65 -0.63 -1.38
C GLN A 34 12.24 -1.14 -1.11
N MET A 35 11.27 -0.53 -1.79
CA MET A 35 9.87 -0.91 -1.72
C MET A 35 9.32 -1.06 -3.12
N TYR A 36 8.56 -2.13 -3.36
CA TYR A 36 7.87 -2.40 -4.60
C TYR A 36 6.39 -2.60 -4.29
N LEU A 37 5.53 -1.92 -5.04
CA LEU A 37 4.08 -2.00 -4.88
C LEU A 37 3.48 -2.66 -6.12
N THR A 38 2.51 -3.55 -5.93
CA THR A 38 1.73 -4.18 -7.01
C THR A 38 0.24 -4.06 -6.70
N ASP A 39 -0.55 -3.50 -7.61
CA ASP A 39 -2.01 -3.53 -7.56
C ASP A 39 -2.52 -4.93 -7.91
N LEU A 40 -3.32 -5.52 -7.02
CA LEU A 40 -3.83 -6.89 -7.11
C LEU A 40 -5.16 -6.96 -7.88
N ASP A 41 -5.24 -6.24 -9.00
CA ASP A 41 -6.46 -6.10 -9.82
C ASP A 41 -7.64 -5.57 -9.01
N SER A 42 -7.35 -4.51 -8.26
CA SER A 42 -8.35 -3.88 -7.42
C SER A 42 -9.48 -3.26 -8.25
N THR A 43 -10.69 -3.27 -7.70
CA THR A 43 -11.90 -2.82 -8.41
C THR A 43 -11.83 -1.35 -8.82
N ASN A 44 -11.29 -0.50 -7.95
CA ASN A 44 -11.19 0.94 -8.20
C ASN A 44 -9.79 1.40 -8.59
N GLY A 45 -8.81 0.50 -8.61
CA GLY A 45 -7.43 0.77 -9.00
C GLY A 45 -6.57 1.46 -7.94
N THR A 46 -5.25 1.27 -8.11
CA THR A 46 -4.18 2.01 -7.45
C THR A 46 -3.61 3.12 -8.36
N TYR A 47 -3.26 4.26 -7.77
CA TYR A 47 -2.78 5.43 -8.50
C TYR A 47 -1.68 6.16 -7.72
N VAL A 48 -0.77 6.78 -8.45
CA VAL A 48 0.14 7.79 -7.92
C VAL A 48 -0.53 9.16 -8.00
N MET A 49 -0.42 9.93 -6.92
CA MET A 49 -0.83 11.33 -6.88
C MET A 49 0.35 12.20 -7.31
N GLU A 50 0.23 12.88 -8.46
CA GLU A 50 1.28 13.75 -9.00
C GLU A 50 0.64 15.02 -9.55
N MET A 51 1.09 16.19 -9.08
CA MET A 51 0.59 17.51 -9.50
C MET A 51 -0.96 17.61 -9.48
N GLY A 52 -1.58 17.08 -8.42
CA GLY A 52 -3.05 17.06 -8.27
C GLY A 52 -3.80 16.07 -9.17
N LYS A 53 -3.09 15.27 -9.98
CA LYS A 53 -3.67 14.27 -10.88
C LYS A 53 -3.43 12.85 -10.36
N ARG A 54 -4.33 11.94 -10.74
CA ARG A 54 -4.23 10.50 -10.49
C ARG A 54 -3.67 9.81 -11.72
N LYS A 55 -2.43 9.33 -11.64
CA LYS A 55 -1.83 8.49 -12.68
C LYS A 55 -1.98 7.03 -12.29
N ARG A 56 -2.57 6.20 -13.16
CA ARG A 56 -2.76 4.77 -12.88
C ARG A 56 -1.42 4.11 -12.60
N PHE A 57 -1.38 3.28 -11.56
CA PHE A 57 -0.19 2.58 -11.11
C PHE A 57 -0.53 1.11 -10.95
N LYS A 58 -0.01 0.27 -11.85
CA LYS A 58 -0.21 -1.18 -11.79
C LYS A 58 0.84 -1.83 -10.90
N GLU A 59 2.11 -1.46 -11.09
CA GLU A 59 3.21 -1.92 -10.24
C GLU A 59 4.45 -1.05 -10.42
N GLY A 60 5.39 -1.15 -9.46
CA GLY A 60 6.70 -0.52 -9.57
C GLY A 60 7.34 -0.21 -8.23
N TYR A 61 8.57 0.32 -8.29
CA TYR A 61 9.25 0.85 -7.12
C TYR A 61 8.58 2.13 -6.63
N VAL A 62 8.49 2.27 -5.31
CA VAL A 62 7.90 3.43 -4.65
C VAL A 62 8.83 4.00 -3.58
N SER A 63 8.77 5.31 -3.37
CA SER A 63 9.51 6.01 -2.31
C SER A 63 8.59 6.33 -1.13
N LEU A 64 9.17 6.55 0.06
CA LEU A 64 8.40 6.83 1.29
C LEU A 64 7.47 8.05 1.17
N ASP A 65 7.91 9.08 0.44
CA ASP A 65 7.20 10.35 0.30
C ASP A 65 6.19 10.33 -0.86
N GLN A 66 6.17 9.25 -1.64
CA GLN A 66 5.20 9.09 -2.70
C GLN A 66 3.79 8.96 -2.11
N THR A 67 2.88 9.78 -2.63
CA THR A 67 1.46 9.73 -2.26
C THR A 67 0.72 8.84 -3.25
N LEU A 68 -0.03 7.88 -2.72
CA LEU A 68 -0.78 6.89 -3.47
C LEU A 68 -2.26 6.98 -3.13
N SER A 69 -3.10 6.53 -4.06
CA SER A 69 -4.53 6.34 -3.86
C SER A 69 -4.89 4.88 -4.10
N PHE A 70 -5.61 4.28 -3.16
CA PHE A 70 -6.23 2.95 -3.25
C PHE A 70 -7.75 3.15 -3.25
N GLY A 71 -8.38 3.10 -4.43
CA GLY A 71 -9.75 3.58 -4.57
C GLY A 71 -9.84 5.08 -4.29
N ARG A 72 -10.49 5.50 -3.20
CA ARG A 72 -10.53 6.91 -2.73
C ARG A 72 -9.63 7.17 -1.51
N HIS A 73 -9.06 6.13 -0.92
CA HIS A 73 -8.15 6.29 0.21
C HIS A 73 -6.81 6.80 -0.28
N ILE A 74 -6.41 8.00 0.15
CA ILE A 74 -5.13 8.62 -0.19
C ILE A 74 -4.21 8.54 1.04
N CYS A 75 -2.99 8.08 0.83
CA CYS A 75 -1.98 7.99 1.89
C CYS A 75 -0.56 8.00 1.28
N THR A 76 0.43 8.27 2.11
CA THR A 76 1.84 8.14 1.73
C THR A 76 2.33 6.70 1.92
N VAL A 77 3.37 6.32 1.19
CA VAL A 77 4.03 5.02 1.40
C VAL A 77 4.61 4.92 2.81
N ARG A 78 5.09 6.05 3.38
CA ARG A 78 5.53 6.12 4.78
C ARG A 78 4.45 5.68 5.77
N GLU A 79 3.21 6.13 5.57
CA GLU A 79 2.08 5.70 6.42
C GLU A 79 1.78 4.19 6.26
N LEU A 80 1.90 3.64 5.04
CA LEU A 80 1.74 2.19 4.82
C LEU A 80 2.81 1.38 5.56
N VAL A 81 4.08 1.80 5.48
CA VAL A 81 5.19 1.15 6.17
C VAL A 81 5.02 1.24 7.69
N ALA A 82 4.61 2.39 8.21
CA ALA A 82 4.32 2.55 9.64
C ALA A 82 3.21 1.59 10.11
N ARG A 83 2.12 1.47 9.34
CA ARG A 83 1.05 0.51 9.63
C ARG A 83 1.52 -0.95 9.57
N ALA A 84 2.37 -1.30 8.60
CA ALA A 84 2.94 -2.64 8.51
C ALA A 84 3.80 -3.01 9.74
N ALA A 85 4.58 -2.05 10.24
CA ALA A 85 5.36 -2.23 11.46
C ALA A 85 4.45 -2.52 12.67
N MET A 86 3.38 -1.75 12.83
CA MET A 86 2.40 -1.96 13.92
C MET A 86 1.65 -3.30 13.80
N ALA A 87 1.25 -3.68 12.59
CA ALA A 87 0.58 -4.96 12.35
C ALA A 87 1.45 -6.16 12.71
N THR A 88 2.77 -6.05 12.49
CA THR A 88 3.72 -7.11 12.86
C THR A 88 3.87 -7.23 14.38
N VAL A 89 3.89 -6.11 15.10
CA VAL A 89 4.00 -6.10 16.58
C VAL A 89 2.79 -6.77 17.23
N ASN A 90 1.58 -6.50 16.72
CA ASN A 90 0.34 -7.05 17.28
C ASN A 90 0.13 -8.55 17.02
N LEU A 91 0.91 -9.17 16.11
CA LEU A 91 0.87 -10.61 15.84
C LEU A 91 1.83 -11.42 16.73
N GLN A 92 2.62 -10.77 17.57
CA GLN A 92 3.55 -11.40 18.52
C GLN A 92 3.08 -11.30 19.99
N ALA A 93 1.88 -10.77 20.22
CA ALA A 93 1.26 -10.61 21.54
C ALA A 93 0.15 -11.65 21.78
#